data_AF-S4WAC0-F1
#
_entry.id   AF-S4WAC0-F1
#
_cell.length_a   1.000
_cell.length_b   1.000
_cell.length_c   1.000
_cell.angle_alpha   90.00
_cell.angle_beta   90.00
_cell.angle_gamma   90.00
#
_symmetry.space_group_name_H-M   'P 1'
#
loop_
_entity.id
_entity.type
_entity.pdbx_description
1 polymer ?
#
loop_
_entity_poly.entity_id
_entity_poly.type
_entity_poly.pdbx_seq_one_letter_code
_entity_poly.pdbx_strand_id
1 'polypeptide(L)'
;YHSSDVAKASWDRADKHLIESYGFSILDIVKNNPNELTVHFGGPKGRAIRENYISMMFETVAEDGSIKSEKIFKEIDEETSEFTFRSPSGLLAATQFTQPALTLMEKAAFEDMKAKGLVPAESMFAGH
;
A
#
# COMPACT_ATOMS: atom_id res chain seq x y z
N TYR A 1 2.67 -17.31 4.31
CA TYR A 1 4.01 -16.72 4.15
C TYR A 1 5.13 -17.72 4.45
N HIS A 2 5.27 -18.22 5.69
CA HIS A 2 6.39 -19.11 6.04
C HIS A 2 6.33 -20.53 5.46
N SER A 3 5.15 -21.00 5.06
CA SER A 3 4.90 -22.39 4.66
C SER A 3 4.51 -22.59 3.19
N SER A 4 4.49 -21.52 2.39
CA SER A 4 4.11 -21.57 0.97
C SER A 4 4.97 -20.59 0.19
N ASP A 5 5.78 -21.12 -0.72
CA ASP A 5 6.68 -20.34 -1.58
C ASP A 5 5.90 -19.42 -2.52
N VAL A 6 4.75 -19.88 -3.01
CA VAL A 6 3.88 -19.08 -3.88
C VAL A 6 3.33 -17.88 -3.11
N ALA A 7 2.73 -18.12 -1.94
CA ALA A 7 2.23 -17.04 -1.10
C ALA A 7 3.36 -16.08 -0.68
N LYS A 8 4.53 -16.60 -0.34
CA LYS A 8 5.71 -15.80 -0.01
C LYS A 8 6.11 -14.88 -1.17
N ALA A 9 6.16 -15.41 -2.39
CA ALA A 9 6.51 -14.63 -3.58
C ALA A 9 5.49 -13.52 -3.88
N SER A 10 4.20 -13.73 -3.64
CA SER A 10 3.16 -12.70 -3.79
C SER A 10 3.42 -11.52 -2.85
N TRP A 11 3.68 -11.83 -1.57
CA TRP A 11 4.01 -10.84 -0.55
C TRP A 11 5.33 -10.12 -0.85
N ASP A 12 6.39 -10.85 -1.16
CA ASP A 12 7.73 -10.28 -1.42
C ASP A 12 7.71 -9.35 -2.64
N ARG A 13 6.93 -9.69 -3.68
CA ARG A 13 6.75 -8.82 -4.86
C ARG A 13 6.05 -7.51 -4.50
N ALA A 14 4.96 -7.60 -3.75
CA ALA A 14 4.19 -6.41 -3.36
C ALA A 14 4.98 -5.52 -2.40
N ASP A 15 5.66 -6.12 -1.43
CA ASP A 15 6.52 -5.42 -0.47
C ASP A 15 7.65 -4.67 -1.18
N LYS A 16 8.34 -5.33 -2.12
CA LYS A 16 9.37 -4.68 -2.94
C LYS A 16 8.81 -3.48 -3.70
N HIS A 17 7.64 -3.62 -4.32
CA HIS A 17 7.01 -2.52 -5.04
C HIS A 17 6.71 -1.33 -4.12
N LEU A 18 6.13 -1.57 -2.94
CA LEU A 18 5.81 -0.51 -1.98
C LEU A 18 7.07 0.16 -1.41
N ILE A 19 8.15 -0.58 -1.19
CA ILE A 19 9.44 -0.01 -0.78
C ILE A 19 10.00 0.89 -1.89
N GLU A 20 10.00 0.43 -3.14
CA GLU A 20 10.57 1.17 -4.27
C GLU A 20 9.74 2.40 -4.65
N SER A 21 8.41 2.33 -4.55
CA SER A 21 7.50 3.40 -4.95
C SER A 21 7.11 4.34 -3.81
N TYR A 22 6.99 3.83 -2.59
CA TYR A 22 6.44 4.58 -1.44
C TYR A 22 7.33 4.53 -0.20
N GLY A 23 8.46 3.82 -0.24
CA GLY A 23 9.46 3.88 0.83
C GLY A 23 9.09 3.17 2.13
N PHE A 24 8.15 2.22 2.10
CA PHE A 24 7.80 1.42 3.28
C PHE A 24 7.57 -0.06 2.97
N SER A 25 7.78 -0.90 3.98
CA SER A 25 7.49 -2.34 3.91
C SER A 25 6.10 -2.64 4.47
N ILE A 26 5.22 -3.20 3.64
CA ILE A 26 3.93 -3.69 4.11
C ILE A 26 4.08 -4.95 4.98
N LEU A 27 5.12 -5.76 4.73
CA LEU A 27 5.44 -6.92 5.56
C LEU A 27 5.78 -6.52 7.00
N ASP A 28 6.53 -5.43 7.17
CA ASP A 28 6.84 -4.89 8.50
C ASP A 28 5.58 -4.40 9.22
N ILE A 29 4.73 -3.64 8.53
CA ILE A 29 3.46 -3.14 9.08
C ILE A 29 2.56 -4.30 9.53
N VAL A 30 2.40 -5.33 8.71
CA VAL A 30 1.53 -6.48 9.03
C VAL A 30 2.09 -7.30 10.20
N LYS A 31 3.41 -7.46 10.31
CA LYS A 31 4.04 -8.28 11.36
C LYS A 31 4.14 -7.56 12.70
N ASN A 32 4.50 -6.28 12.67
CA ASN A 32 4.90 -5.53 13.86
C ASN A 32 3.87 -4.47 14.26
N ASN A 33 2.95 -4.09 13.35
CA ASN A 33 1.92 -3.08 13.55
C ASN A 33 2.42 -1.83 14.32
N PRO A 34 3.44 -1.12 13.81
CA PRO A 34 3.97 0.05 14.50
C PRO A 34 2.92 1.14 14.58
N ASN A 35 3.00 2.01 15.58
CA ASN A 35 2.13 3.19 15.69
C ASN A 35 2.53 4.31 14.72
N GLU A 36 3.79 4.34 14.30
CA GLU A 36 4.35 5.39 13.47
C GLU A 36 5.32 4.80 12.45
N LEU A 37 5.40 5.46 11.29
CA LEU A 37 6.30 5.08 10.19
C LEU A 37 6.75 6.35 9.48
N THR A 38 8.05 6.58 9.45
CA THR A 38 8.64 7.71 8.73
C THR A 38 9.22 7.23 7.41
N VAL A 39 8.77 7.84 6.32
CA VAL A 39 9.33 7.68 4.98
C VAL A 39 10.31 8.81 4.74
N HIS A 40 11.57 8.47 4.45
CA HIS A 40 12.61 9.45 4.17
C HIS A 40 12.84 9.62 2.66
N PHE A 41 12.82 10.85 2.18
CA PHE A 41 12.99 11.21 0.77
C PHE A 41 14.44 11.54 0.40
N GLY A 42 15.39 10.89 1.07
CA GLY A 42 16.82 11.11 0.88
C GLY A 42 17.38 10.57 -0.45
N GLY A 43 18.28 11.34 -1.06
CA GLY A 43 19.01 10.94 -2.27
C GLY A 43 18.13 10.78 -3.52
N PRO A 44 18.70 10.27 -4.64
CA PRO A 44 17.96 10.16 -5.90
C PRO A 44 16.71 9.27 -5.82
N LYS A 45 16.79 8.16 -5.08
CA LYS A 45 15.65 7.25 -4.90
C LYS A 45 14.54 7.87 -4.04
N GLY A 46 14.92 8.53 -2.95
CA GLY A 46 13.95 9.20 -2.07
C GLY A 46 13.22 10.34 -2.76
N ARG A 47 13.89 11.09 -3.65
CA ARG A 47 13.22 12.09 -4.50
C ARG A 47 12.17 11.48 -5.43
N ALA A 48 12.47 10.35 -6.07
CA ALA A 48 11.50 9.65 -6.92
C ALA A 48 10.29 9.14 -6.12
N ILE A 49 10.52 8.65 -4.89
CA ILE A 49 9.43 8.27 -3.98
C ILE A 49 8.57 9.50 -3.64
N ARG A 50 9.20 10.63 -3.30
CA ARG A 50 8.50 11.88 -2.99
C ARG A 50 7.65 12.38 -4.16
N GLU A 51 8.17 12.29 -5.38
CA GLU A 51 7.41 12.63 -6.60
C GLU A 51 6.13 11.78 -6.72
N ASN A 52 6.19 10.48 -6.38
CA ASN A 52 4.99 9.65 -6.35
C ASN A 52 3.96 10.20 -5.34
N TYR A 53 4.39 10.60 -4.14
CA TYR A 53 3.50 11.24 -3.15
C TYR A 53 2.92 12.58 -3.62
N ILE A 54 3.73 13.44 -4.23
CA ILE A 54 3.28 14.74 -4.76
C ILE A 54 2.27 14.56 -5.90
N SER A 55 2.46 13.54 -6.72
CA SER A 55 1.59 13.24 -7.87
C SER A 55 0.23 12.66 -7.49
N MET A 56 0.02 12.27 -6.22
CA MET A 56 -1.26 11.75 -5.75
C MET A 56 -2.27 12.88 -5.61
N MET A 57 -3.19 12.94 -6.56
CA MET A 57 -4.29 13.89 -6.60
C MET A 57 -5.62 13.16 -6.40
N PHE A 58 -6.57 13.80 -5.71
CA PHE A 58 -7.96 13.39 -5.68
C PHE A 58 -8.82 14.46 -6.33
N GLU A 59 -9.86 14.04 -7.04
CA GLU A 59 -10.82 14.93 -7.67
C GLU A 59 -12.08 15.03 -6.80
N THR A 60 -12.57 16.25 -6.60
CA THR A 60 -13.85 16.53 -5.94
C THR A 60 -14.74 17.35 -6.86
N VAL A 61 -16.03 17.07 -6.84
CA VAL A 61 -17.02 17.87 -7.55
C VAL A 61 -17.48 18.98 -6.60
N ALA A 62 -17.23 20.23 -6.98
CA ALA A 62 -17.69 21.39 -6.24
C ALA A 62 -19.20 21.60 -6.44
N GLU A 63 -19.80 22.43 -5.58
CA GLU A 63 -21.25 22.73 -5.62
C GLU A 63 -21.71 23.35 -6.94
N ASP A 64 -20.80 24.00 -7.68
CA ASP A 64 -21.04 24.58 -9.01
C ASP A 64 -20.89 23.58 -10.17
N GLY A 65 -20.62 22.30 -9.86
CA GLY A 65 -20.40 21.24 -10.85
C GLY A 65 -18.98 21.20 -11.43
N SER A 66 -18.06 22.08 -11.00
CA SER A 66 -16.67 22.04 -11.44
C SER A 66 -15.87 20.92 -10.75
N ILE A 67 -14.89 20.35 -11.48
CA ILE A 67 -13.97 19.36 -10.93
C ILE A 67 -12.77 20.11 -10.32
N LYS A 68 -12.53 19.89 -9.02
CA LYS A 68 -11.35 20.37 -8.31
C LYS A 68 -10.40 19.23 -8.06
N SER A 69 -9.18 19.35 -8.58
CA SER A 69 -8.07 18.43 -8.31
C SER A 69 -7.26 18.94 -7.13
N GLU A 70 -7.14 18.15 -6.07
CA GLU A 70 -6.39 18.47 -4.85
C GLU A 70 -5.35 17.40 -4.52
N LYS A 71 -4.21 17.80 -3.96
CA LYS A 71 -3.19 16.85 -3.46
C LYS A 71 -3.73 16.04 -2.29
N ILE A 72 -3.54 14.72 -2.31
CA ILE A 72 -3.82 13.85 -1.16
C ILE A 72 -2.92 14.26 0.01
N PHE A 73 -1.63 14.44 -0.25
CA PHE A 73 -0.65 14.85 0.76
C PHE A 73 -0.32 16.34 0.60
N LYS A 74 -1.07 17.20 1.28
CA LYS A 74 -0.90 18.66 1.22
C LYS A 74 0.42 19.13 1.83
N GLU A 75 0.96 18.37 2.77
CA GLU A 75 2.17 18.68 3.53
C GLU A 75 3.46 18.24 2.83
N ILE A 76 3.36 17.47 1.73
CA ILE A 76 4.52 16.98 0.98
C ILE A 76 4.73 17.85 -0.26
N ASP A 77 5.90 18.49 -0.32
CA ASP A 77 6.35 19.35 -1.42
C ASP A 77 7.80 19.01 -1.85
N GLU A 78 8.38 19.84 -2.73
CA GLU A 78 9.71 19.65 -3.30
C GLU A 78 10.86 19.85 -2.29
N GLU A 79 10.59 20.44 -1.13
CA GLU A 79 11.58 20.67 -0.08
C GLU A 79 11.43 19.68 1.09
N THR A 80 10.30 18.99 1.17
CA THR A 80 10.02 17.97 2.19
C THR A 80 11.05 16.84 2.12
N SER A 81 11.71 16.56 3.24
CA SER A 81 12.77 15.54 3.35
C SER A 81 12.28 14.22 3.93
N GLU A 82 11.17 14.22 4.64
CA GLU A 82 10.53 13.03 5.20
C GLU A 82 9.05 13.29 5.49
N PHE A 83 8.28 12.22 5.62
CA PHE A 83 6.87 12.26 6.02
C PHE A 83 6.58 11.13 7.00
N THR A 84 5.82 11.41 8.06
CA THR A 84 5.52 10.41 9.10
C THR A 84 4.04 10.09 9.16
N PHE A 85 3.70 8.83 8.91
CA PHE A 85 2.38 8.27 9.18
C PHE A 85 2.23 7.97 10.67
N ARG A 86 1.05 8.25 11.24
CA ARG A 86 0.75 8.00 12.66
C ARG A 86 -0.64 7.40 12.82
N SER A 87 -0.77 6.44 13.72
CA SER A 87 -2.06 5.86 14.15
C SER A 87 -1.98 5.43 15.61
N PRO A 88 -2.87 5.95 16.50
CA PRO A 88 -2.88 5.59 17.92
C PRO A 88 -3.10 4.09 18.17
N SER A 89 -3.82 3.41 17.28
CA SER A 89 -4.12 1.97 17.36
C SER A 89 -3.20 1.09 16.51
N GLY A 90 -2.14 1.67 15.93
CA GLY A 90 -1.24 1.00 15.01
C GLY A 90 -1.60 1.27 13.55
N LEU A 91 -0.59 1.28 12.67
CA LEU A 91 -0.75 1.62 11.27
C LEU A 91 -1.58 0.58 10.50
N LEU A 92 -1.63 -0.68 10.94
CA LEU A 92 -2.49 -1.69 10.33
C LEU A 92 -3.98 -1.39 10.49
N ALA A 93 -4.36 -0.48 11.40
CA ALA A 93 -5.73 0.02 11.54
C ALA A 93 -6.05 1.25 10.67
N ALA A 94 -5.04 1.85 10.02
CA ALA A 94 -5.24 2.99 9.13
C ALA A 94 -5.53 2.50 7.71
N THR A 95 -6.63 2.98 7.12
CA THR A 95 -7.21 2.48 5.86
C THR A 95 -6.19 2.32 4.72
N GLN A 96 -5.27 3.27 4.59
CA GLN A 96 -4.22 3.28 3.56
C GLN A 96 -3.23 2.11 3.67
N PHE A 97 -3.14 1.45 4.82
CA PHE A 97 -2.34 0.23 5.02
C PHE A 97 -3.21 -1.01 5.19
N THR A 98 -4.36 -0.88 5.86
CA THR A 98 -5.28 -2.00 6.10
C THR A 98 -5.76 -2.63 4.80
N GLN A 99 -6.22 -1.81 3.84
CA GLN A 99 -6.80 -2.34 2.59
C GLN A 99 -5.75 -3.08 1.76
N PRO A 100 -4.55 -2.52 1.47
CA PRO A 100 -3.50 -3.28 0.79
C PRO A 100 -3.10 -4.57 1.51
N ALA A 101 -3.02 -4.55 2.85
CA ALA A 101 -2.69 -5.73 3.64
C ALA A 101 -3.74 -6.85 3.48
N LEU A 102 -5.03 -6.51 3.55
CA LEU A 102 -6.12 -7.46 3.36
C LEU A 102 -6.11 -8.03 1.94
N THR A 103 -6.00 -7.18 0.92
CA THR A 103 -5.93 -7.61 -0.47
C THR A 103 -4.74 -8.55 -0.72
N LEU A 104 -3.57 -8.28 -0.15
CA LEU A 104 -2.40 -9.16 -0.28
C LEU A 104 -2.57 -10.48 0.45
N MET A 105 -3.19 -10.48 1.63
CA MET A 105 -3.50 -11.70 2.36
C MET A 105 -4.43 -12.61 1.54
N GLU A 106 -5.53 -12.06 1.05
CA GLU A 106 -6.53 -12.78 0.25
C GLU A 106 -5.92 -13.30 -1.05
N LYS A 107 -5.16 -12.45 -1.75
CA LYS A 107 -4.49 -12.82 -2.98
C LYS A 107 -3.48 -13.95 -2.78
N ALA A 108 -2.63 -13.86 -1.74
CA ALA A 108 -1.62 -14.87 -1.45
C ALA A 108 -2.25 -16.22 -1.07
N ALA A 109 -3.35 -16.20 -0.29
CA ALA A 109 -4.10 -17.40 0.03
C ALA A 109 -4.73 -18.04 -1.22
N PHE A 110 -5.31 -17.21 -2.10
CA PHE A 110 -5.89 -17.67 -3.35
C PHE A 110 -4.84 -18.28 -4.30
N GLU A 111 -3.67 -17.65 -4.43
CA GLU A 111 -2.59 -18.17 -5.27
C GLU A 111 -2.04 -19.51 -4.76
N ASP A 112 -1.96 -19.71 -3.44
CA ASP A 112 -1.59 -21.01 -2.85
C ASP A 112 -2.62 -22.10 -3.18
N MET A 113 -3.92 -21.81 -3.03
CA MET A 113 -4.99 -22.75 -3.41
C MET A 113 -4.94 -23.07 -4.91
N LYS A 114 -4.73 -22.06 -5.75
CA LYS A 114 -4.63 -22.24 -7.20
C LYS A 114 -3.43 -23.11 -7.58
N ALA A 115 -2.28 -22.90 -6.96
CA ALA A 115 -1.07 -23.68 -7.21
C ALA A 115 -1.23 -25.17 -6.84
N LYS A 116 -2.11 -25.47 -5.87
CA LYS A 116 -2.47 -26.85 -5.46
C LYS A 116 -3.61 -27.46 -6.28
N GLY A 117 -4.11 -26.75 -7.30
CA GLY A 117 -5.22 -27.23 -8.13
C GLY A 117 -6.57 -27.25 -7.42
N LEU A 118 -6.72 -26.50 -6.31
CA LEU A 118 -7.94 -26.48 -5.50
C LEU A 118 -8.99 -25.46 -5.99
N VAL A 119 -8.67 -24.69 -7.03
CA VAL A 119 -9.57 -23.67 -7.59
C VAL A 119 -10.21 -24.20 -8.89
N PRO A 120 -11.53 -24.47 -8.92
CA PRO A 120 -12.22 -24.92 -10.11
C PRO A 120 -12.22 -23.84 -11.21
N ALA A 121 -12.14 -24.27 -12.48
CA ALA A 121 -12.13 -23.37 -13.64
C ALA A 121 -13.42 -22.52 -13.74
N GLU A 122 -14.58 -23.11 -13.43
CA GLU A 122 -15.91 -22.48 -13.53
C GLU A 122 -16.41 -22.01 -12.15
N SER A 123 -15.62 -21.18 -11.46
CA SER A 123 -15.98 -20.64 -10.14
C SER A 123 -16.56 -19.22 -10.26
N MET A 124 -17.68 -18.95 -9.59
CA MET A 124 -18.18 -17.59 -9.39
C MET A 124 -17.43 -16.91 -8.25
N PHE A 125 -17.12 -15.62 -8.38
CA PHE A 125 -16.42 -14.82 -7.36
C PHE A 125 -17.10 -13.46 -7.16
N ALA A 126 -17.03 -12.94 -5.93
CA ALA A 126 -17.49 -11.61 -5.56
C ALA A 126 -16.65 -11.10 -4.36
N GLY A 127 -16.59 -9.78 -4.19
CA GLY A 127 -16.05 -9.11 -3.00
C GLY A 127 -17.11 -8.17 -2.42
N HIS A 128 -17.06 -7.90 -1.11
CA HIS A 128 -17.93 -6.96 -0.43
C HIS A 128 -17.49 -5.51 -0.69
#